data_AF-A0AA35NUR8-F1
#
_entry.id   AF-A0AA35NUR8-F1
#
_cell.length_a   1.000
_cell.length_b   1.000
_cell.length_c   1.000
_cell.angle_alpha   90.00
_cell.angle_beta   90.00
_cell.angle_gamma   90.00
#
_symmetry.space_group_name_H-M   'P 1'
#
loop_
_entity.id
_entity.type
_entity.pdbx_description
1 polymer ?
#
loop_
_entity_poly.entity_id
_entity_poly.type
_entity_poly.pdbx_seq_one_letter_code
_entity_poly.pdbx_strand_id
1 'polypeptide(L)'
;MGEEEDEDVPQIPVMRESTSDILQHRRKALQTFRLRKKEIENEQASAELTAKKQEFKERMEVLAQRREALEQKDQDRKNRILEFDAYIKECHQKKERVIQLYHQEHALKALKKREVFKLKKELKKLQVRKKELQKKMAKYKSFEDFLKKVTATFTPGFLGYPEDSMVEALIKRHKTLLEENQSLMKNLSIQQCHIEETQKELGILREEYNTTTFVLLGKISELQSKKSALQEKKKHLCHHINNEECLIDQKRQDLSRMMLAINNMAELCYMPHYGPLDNMTLWSKLDMIQESILRKKQIVEETKALQSEELTRSSSQLLREKSSSTLSGEQLKKQISFASKDKLEDKGGKA
;
A
#
# COMPACT_ATOMS: atom_id res chain seq x y z
N MET A 1 1.19 80.57 -33.20
CA MET A 1 -0.21 81.00 -33.40
C MET A 1 -0.95 80.58 -32.16
N GLY A 2 -1.26 81.55 -31.30
CA GLY A 2 -2.01 81.36 -30.08
C GLY A 2 -3.45 81.81 -30.30
N GLU A 3 -4.37 81.10 -29.66
CA GLU A 3 -5.78 81.45 -29.43
C GLU A 3 -6.06 80.91 -28.02
N GLU A 4 -5.95 81.78 -27.02
CA GLU A 4 -7.04 82.57 -26.41
C GLU A 4 -7.77 81.79 -25.30
N GLU A 5 -7.55 82.28 -24.09
CA GLU A 5 -8.17 81.91 -22.82
C GLU A 5 -9.58 82.49 -22.79
N ASP A 6 -10.58 81.69 -22.37
CA ASP A 6 -11.86 82.21 -21.87
C ASP A 6 -12.07 81.68 -20.45
N GLU A 7 -11.96 82.61 -19.48
CA GLU A 7 -12.33 82.43 -18.08
C GLU A 7 -13.87 82.32 -17.96
N ASP A 8 -14.37 81.13 -17.60
CA ASP A 8 -15.79 80.91 -17.34
C ASP A 8 -16.12 81.25 -15.88
N VAL A 9 -16.76 82.40 -15.67
CA VAL A 9 -17.20 82.91 -14.36
C VAL A 9 -18.47 82.17 -13.90
N PRO A 10 -18.54 81.61 -12.67
CA PRO A 10 -19.71 80.84 -12.24
C PRO A 10 -20.89 81.74 -11.88
N GLN A 11 -21.96 81.71 -12.69
CA GLN A 11 -23.25 82.33 -12.39
C GLN A 11 -24.02 81.56 -11.29
N ILE A 12 -24.42 82.25 -10.23
CA ILE A 12 -25.30 81.71 -9.18
C ILE A 12 -26.77 81.92 -9.60
N PRO A 13 -27.60 80.87 -9.71
CA PRO A 13 -28.99 81.02 -10.14
C PRO A 13 -29.90 81.43 -8.98
N VAL A 14 -30.69 82.49 -9.17
CA VAL A 14 -31.73 82.94 -8.23
C VAL A 14 -33.02 82.14 -8.47
N MET A 15 -33.47 81.36 -7.47
CA MET A 15 -34.68 80.52 -7.56
C MET A 15 -35.92 81.23 -6.97
N ARG A 16 -37.03 81.24 -7.73
CA ARG A 16 -38.38 81.66 -7.28
C ARG A 16 -39.25 80.41 -7.08
N GLU A 17 -39.36 79.88 -5.86
CA GLU A 17 -40.24 78.73 -5.55
C GLU A 17 -40.96 78.90 -4.19
N SER A 18 -42.13 78.25 -4.04
CA SER A 18 -42.93 78.27 -2.81
C SER A 18 -42.24 77.48 -1.69
N THR A 19 -42.46 77.85 -0.43
CA THR A 19 -41.72 77.30 0.74
C THR A 19 -41.88 75.78 0.92
N SER A 20 -42.96 75.17 0.41
CA SER A 20 -43.17 73.71 0.39
C SER A 20 -42.26 72.99 -0.63
N ASP A 21 -42.04 73.61 -1.79
CA ASP A 21 -41.25 73.03 -2.89
C ASP A 21 -39.75 73.04 -2.55
N ILE A 22 -39.29 74.07 -1.84
CA ILE A 22 -37.93 74.18 -1.31
C ILE A 22 -37.63 73.05 -0.31
N LEU A 23 -38.58 72.69 0.56
CA LEU A 23 -38.42 71.59 1.52
C LEU A 23 -38.41 70.22 0.84
N GLN A 24 -39.23 70.01 -0.19
CA GLN A 24 -39.19 68.79 -1.00
C GLN A 24 -37.90 68.68 -1.81
N HIS A 25 -37.43 69.77 -2.41
CA HIS A 25 -36.17 69.84 -3.14
C HIS A 25 -34.99 69.52 -2.20
N ARG A 26 -34.97 70.11 -1.00
CA ARG A 26 -33.92 69.82 0.01
C ARG A 26 -33.96 68.37 0.50
N ARG A 27 -35.15 67.78 0.67
CA ARG A 27 -35.31 66.36 1.03
C ARG A 27 -34.82 65.44 -0.09
N LYS A 28 -35.17 65.74 -1.34
CA LYS A 28 -34.70 65.00 -2.54
C LYS A 28 -33.19 65.13 -2.70
N ALA A 29 -32.62 66.33 -2.55
CA ALA A 29 -31.18 66.58 -2.62
C ALA A 29 -30.38 65.84 -1.54
N LEU A 30 -30.90 65.74 -0.30
CA LEU A 30 -30.29 64.95 0.76
C LEU A 30 -30.36 63.44 0.47
N GLN A 31 -31.47 62.96 -0.09
CA GLN A 31 -31.61 61.56 -0.50
C GLN A 31 -30.66 61.21 -1.64
N THR A 32 -30.54 62.06 -2.68
CA THR A 32 -29.62 61.84 -3.80
C THR A 32 -28.16 61.94 -3.35
N PHE A 33 -27.81 62.88 -2.46
CA PHE A 33 -26.48 62.94 -1.85
C PHE A 33 -26.16 61.67 -1.06
N ARG A 34 -27.12 61.16 -0.27
CA ARG A 34 -26.96 59.92 0.50
C ARG A 34 -26.82 58.70 -0.42
N LEU A 35 -27.56 58.66 -1.52
CA LEU A 35 -27.45 57.61 -2.55
C LEU A 35 -26.08 57.66 -3.23
N ARG A 36 -25.64 58.83 -3.71
CA ARG A 36 -24.29 59.01 -4.28
C ARG A 36 -23.19 58.61 -3.29
N LYS A 37 -23.33 58.97 -2.02
CA LYS A 37 -22.38 58.54 -0.98
C LYS A 37 -22.32 57.01 -0.87
N LYS A 38 -23.48 56.34 -0.87
CA LYS A 38 -23.55 54.87 -0.86
C LYS A 38 -23.01 54.24 -2.15
N GLU A 39 -23.23 54.88 -3.30
CA GLU A 39 -22.67 54.43 -4.58
C GLU A 39 -21.15 54.51 -4.56
N ILE A 40 -20.58 55.61 -4.08
CA ILE A 40 -19.13 55.77 -3.89
C ILE A 40 -18.58 54.73 -2.89
N GLU A 41 -19.24 54.53 -1.74
CA GLU A 41 -18.86 53.50 -0.77
C GLU A 41 -18.91 52.09 -1.38
N ASN A 42 -19.91 51.81 -2.22
CA ASN A 42 -20.05 50.54 -2.92
C ASN A 42 -19.01 50.37 -4.04
N GLU A 43 -18.70 51.42 -4.78
CA GLU A 43 -17.64 51.43 -5.79
C GLU A 43 -16.27 51.20 -5.15
N GLN A 44 -15.99 51.90 -4.04
CA GLN A 44 -14.78 51.68 -3.24
C GLN A 44 -14.68 50.23 -2.73
N ALA A 45 -15.75 49.71 -2.13
CA ALA A 45 -15.80 48.31 -1.69
C ALA A 45 -15.62 47.32 -2.85
N SER A 46 -16.19 47.63 -4.03
CA SER A 46 -16.05 46.80 -5.22
C SER A 46 -14.62 46.82 -5.78
N ALA A 47 -13.95 47.98 -5.75
CA ALA A 47 -12.56 48.15 -6.18
C ALA A 47 -11.58 47.45 -5.23
N GLU A 48 -11.81 47.53 -3.91
CA GLU A 48 -11.03 46.80 -2.92
C GLU A 48 -11.19 45.28 -3.09
N LEU A 49 -12.41 44.81 -3.37
CA LEU A 49 -12.67 43.40 -3.59
C LEU A 49 -11.96 42.89 -4.86
N THR A 50 -11.96 43.65 -5.95
CA THR A 50 -11.27 43.27 -7.19
C THR A 50 -9.76 43.27 -7.01
N ALA A 51 -9.19 44.27 -6.32
CA ALA A 51 -7.78 44.30 -5.96
C ALA A 51 -7.39 43.07 -5.10
N LYS A 52 -8.19 42.73 -4.08
CA LYS A 52 -7.93 41.53 -3.25
C LYS A 52 -8.05 40.23 -4.03
N LYS A 53 -8.98 40.13 -4.98
CA LYS A 53 -9.09 38.98 -5.88
C LYS A 53 -7.86 38.83 -6.76
N GLN A 54 -7.32 39.93 -7.28
CA GLN A 54 -6.09 39.93 -8.09
C GLN A 54 -4.87 39.53 -7.25
N GLU A 55 -4.68 40.13 -6.07
CA GLU A 55 -3.61 39.75 -5.13
C GLU A 55 -3.67 38.25 -4.79
N PHE A 56 -4.86 37.72 -4.53
CA PHE A 56 -5.03 36.30 -4.24
C PHE A 56 -4.67 35.43 -5.45
N LYS A 57 -5.10 35.83 -6.65
CA LYS A 57 -4.79 35.11 -7.89
C LYS A 57 -3.28 35.05 -8.13
N GLU A 58 -2.58 36.17 -8.01
CA GLU A 58 -1.12 36.23 -8.15
C GLU A 58 -0.41 35.35 -7.12
N ARG A 59 -0.85 35.39 -5.85
CA ARG A 59 -0.31 34.50 -4.80
C ARG A 59 -0.55 33.03 -5.13
N MET A 60 -1.72 32.68 -5.67
CA MET A 60 -2.03 31.31 -6.06
C MET A 60 -1.16 30.85 -7.23
N GLU A 61 -0.89 31.71 -8.21
CA GLU A 61 0.02 31.40 -9.32
C GLU A 61 1.46 31.18 -8.84
N VAL A 62 1.98 32.04 -7.95
CA VAL A 62 3.32 31.86 -7.35
C VAL A 62 3.39 30.56 -6.54
N LEU A 63 2.35 30.23 -5.79
CA LEU A 63 2.29 28.97 -5.04
C LEU A 63 2.22 27.76 -5.97
N ALA A 64 1.50 27.84 -7.09
CA ALA A 64 1.44 26.77 -8.09
C ALA A 64 2.83 26.53 -8.70
N GLN A 65 3.51 27.59 -9.16
CA GLN A 65 4.88 27.51 -9.68
C GLN A 65 5.85 26.93 -8.65
N ARG A 66 5.74 27.34 -7.38
CA ARG A 66 6.57 26.81 -6.29
C ARG A 66 6.32 25.33 -6.02
N ARG A 67 5.07 24.87 -6.13
CA ARG A 67 4.73 23.44 -6.01
C ARG A 67 5.35 22.64 -7.15
N GLU A 68 5.22 23.07 -8.39
CA GLU A 68 5.81 22.41 -9.55
C GLU A 68 7.34 22.34 -9.45
N ALA A 69 7.99 23.45 -9.09
CA ALA A 69 9.45 23.48 -8.92
C ALA A 69 9.93 22.56 -7.79
N LEU A 70 9.13 22.39 -6.73
CA LEU A 70 9.45 21.47 -5.65
C LEU A 70 9.27 20.01 -6.08
N GLU A 71 8.21 19.71 -6.83
CA GLU A 71 7.96 18.38 -7.39
C GLU A 71 9.07 17.96 -8.38
N GLN A 72 9.49 18.87 -9.26
CA GLN A 72 10.63 18.64 -10.16
C GLN A 72 11.91 18.36 -9.39
N LYS A 73 12.23 19.17 -8.36
CA LYS A 73 13.39 18.94 -7.50
C LYS A 73 13.31 17.60 -6.77
N ASP A 74 12.12 17.19 -6.35
CA ASP A 74 11.92 15.91 -5.69
C ASP A 74 12.14 14.75 -6.66
N GLN A 75 11.66 14.88 -7.90
CA GLN A 75 11.88 13.91 -8.95
C GLN A 75 13.37 13.82 -9.35
N ASP A 76 14.06 14.95 -9.47
CA ASP A 76 15.50 15.00 -9.74
C ASP A 76 16.30 14.33 -8.62
N ARG A 77 15.94 14.57 -7.35
CA ARG A 77 16.56 13.87 -6.22
C ARG A 77 16.35 12.36 -6.30
N LYS A 78 15.14 11.91 -6.60
CA LYS A 78 14.84 10.48 -6.80
C LYS A 78 15.66 9.88 -7.93
N ASN A 79 15.73 10.57 -9.08
CA ASN A 79 16.50 10.11 -10.24
C ASN A 79 17.99 9.97 -9.91
N ARG A 80 18.58 10.96 -9.23
CA ARG A 80 19.99 10.89 -8.78
C ARG A 80 20.24 9.75 -7.82
N ILE A 81 19.32 9.48 -6.89
CA ILE A 81 19.44 8.33 -5.98
C ILE A 81 19.47 7.03 -6.78
N LEU A 82 18.57 6.87 -7.76
CA LEU A 82 18.55 5.69 -8.63
C LEU A 82 19.85 5.53 -9.44
N GLU A 83 20.40 6.62 -9.96
CA GLU A 83 21.68 6.64 -10.66
C GLU A 83 22.84 6.22 -9.75
N PHE A 84 22.89 6.73 -8.52
CA PHE A 84 23.90 6.35 -7.53
C PHE A 84 23.77 4.88 -7.13
N ASP A 85 22.56 4.40 -6.89
CA ASP A 85 22.31 2.99 -6.57
C ASP A 85 22.73 2.07 -7.73
N ALA A 86 22.44 2.46 -8.98
CA ALA A 86 22.88 1.73 -10.16
C ALA A 86 24.41 1.70 -10.26
N TYR A 87 25.06 2.84 -10.06
CA TYR A 87 26.52 2.95 -10.07
C TYR A 87 27.19 2.10 -8.98
N ILE A 88 26.65 2.13 -7.76
CA ILE A 88 27.14 1.31 -6.64
C ILE A 88 27.02 -0.18 -6.98
N LYS A 89 25.86 -0.62 -7.48
CA LYS A 89 25.65 -2.01 -7.92
C LYS A 89 26.65 -2.42 -9.01
N GLU A 90 26.85 -1.58 -10.02
CA GLU A 90 27.82 -1.87 -11.10
C GLU A 90 29.25 -1.96 -10.56
N CYS A 91 29.64 -1.08 -9.63
CA CYS A 91 30.94 -1.11 -8.98
C CYS A 91 31.14 -2.40 -8.16
N HIS A 92 30.13 -2.82 -7.39
CA HIS A 92 30.17 -4.08 -6.66
C HIS A 92 30.30 -5.27 -7.62
N GLN A 93 29.50 -5.33 -8.69
CA GLN A 93 29.59 -6.37 -9.69
C GLN A 93 30.95 -6.42 -10.40
N LYS A 94 31.57 -5.26 -10.67
CA LYS A 94 32.94 -5.20 -11.22
C LYS A 94 33.96 -5.77 -10.23
N LYS A 95 33.88 -5.38 -8.95
CA LYS A 95 34.76 -5.91 -7.90
C LYS A 95 34.61 -7.42 -7.73
N GLU A 96 33.38 -7.92 -7.68
CA GLU A 96 33.09 -9.35 -7.57
C GLU A 96 33.65 -10.14 -8.76
N ARG A 97 33.47 -9.64 -9.99
CA ARG A 97 34.06 -10.26 -11.19
C ARG A 97 35.58 -10.36 -11.11
N VAL A 98 36.26 -9.30 -10.69
CA VAL A 98 37.72 -9.29 -10.54
C VAL A 98 38.17 -10.29 -9.47
N ILE A 99 37.48 -10.34 -8.33
CA ILE A 99 37.79 -11.28 -7.24
C ILE A 99 37.60 -12.73 -7.71
N GLN A 100 36.52 -13.02 -8.43
CA GLN A 100 36.26 -14.36 -8.99
C GLN A 100 37.33 -14.78 -9.99
N LEU A 101 37.71 -13.89 -10.92
CA LEU A 101 38.80 -14.15 -11.88
C LEU A 101 40.12 -14.42 -11.15
N TYR A 102 40.45 -13.62 -10.15
CA TYR A 102 41.65 -13.83 -9.32
C TYR A 102 41.65 -15.21 -8.66
N HIS A 103 40.53 -15.62 -8.05
CA HIS A 103 40.43 -16.95 -7.42
C HIS A 103 40.56 -18.09 -8.44
N GLN A 104 39.93 -17.97 -9.61
CA GLN A 104 40.03 -18.94 -10.70
C GLN A 104 41.47 -19.05 -11.20
N GLU A 105 42.12 -17.94 -11.50
CA GLU A 105 43.53 -17.92 -11.94
C GLU A 105 44.47 -18.50 -10.89
N HIS A 106 44.25 -18.17 -9.61
CA HIS A 106 45.04 -18.70 -8.52
C HIS A 106 44.89 -20.22 -8.39
N ALA A 107 43.67 -20.74 -8.48
CA ALA A 107 43.39 -22.18 -8.46
C ALA A 107 44.03 -22.91 -9.66
N LEU A 108 43.88 -22.36 -10.87
CA LEU A 108 44.51 -22.91 -12.08
C LEU A 108 46.04 -22.90 -11.98
N LYS A 109 46.64 -21.84 -11.45
CA LYS A 109 48.08 -21.74 -11.23
C LYS A 109 48.55 -22.79 -10.22
N ALA A 110 47.80 -23.03 -9.15
CA ALA A 110 48.12 -24.06 -8.17
C ALA A 110 48.08 -25.48 -8.80
N LEU A 111 47.08 -25.76 -9.64
CA LEU A 111 46.95 -27.03 -10.36
C LEU A 111 48.13 -27.24 -11.32
N LYS A 112 48.41 -26.25 -12.18
CA LYS A 112 49.55 -26.30 -13.13
C LYS A 112 50.88 -26.49 -12.40
N LYS A 113 51.09 -25.84 -11.25
CA LYS A 113 52.30 -26.05 -10.42
C LYS A 113 52.43 -27.50 -9.93
N ARG A 114 51.33 -28.14 -9.52
CA ARG A 114 51.32 -29.56 -9.10
C ARG A 114 51.65 -30.48 -10.28
N GLU A 115 51.09 -30.22 -11.45
CA GLU A 115 51.40 -30.98 -12.66
C GLU A 115 52.87 -30.85 -13.07
N VAL A 116 53.40 -29.62 -13.11
CA VAL A 116 54.82 -29.38 -13.40
C VAL A 116 55.71 -30.14 -12.40
N PHE A 117 55.34 -30.17 -11.12
CA PHE A 117 56.09 -30.93 -10.12
C PHE A 117 56.05 -32.44 -10.38
N LYS A 118 54.88 -33.01 -10.70
CA LYS A 118 54.72 -34.44 -11.05
C LYS A 118 55.55 -34.80 -12.28
N LEU A 119 55.42 -34.03 -13.36
CA LEU A 119 56.17 -34.24 -14.61
C LEU A 119 57.68 -34.16 -14.39
N LYS A 120 58.15 -33.19 -13.60
CA LYS A 120 59.58 -33.10 -13.24
C LYS A 120 60.06 -34.33 -12.48
N LYS A 121 59.24 -34.89 -11.58
CA LYS A 121 59.58 -36.11 -10.84
C LYS A 121 59.66 -37.32 -11.76
N GLU A 122 58.73 -37.47 -12.69
CA GLU A 122 58.71 -38.55 -13.69
C GLU A 122 59.89 -38.46 -14.64
N LEU A 123 60.20 -37.26 -15.14
CA LEU A 123 61.34 -37.01 -16.01
C LEU A 123 62.64 -37.43 -15.33
N LYS A 124 62.84 -37.06 -14.05
CA LYS A 124 64.00 -37.50 -13.27
C LYS A 124 64.09 -39.03 -13.16
N LYS A 125 62.97 -39.71 -12.87
CA LYS A 125 62.94 -41.19 -12.81
C LYS A 125 63.31 -41.82 -14.15
N LEU A 126 62.73 -41.33 -15.25
CA LEU A 126 63.03 -41.82 -16.59
C LEU A 126 64.49 -41.58 -16.98
N GLN A 127 65.06 -40.43 -16.61
CA GLN A 127 66.45 -40.11 -16.89
C GLN A 127 67.41 -41.02 -16.12
N VAL A 128 67.12 -41.35 -14.87
CA VAL A 128 67.88 -42.35 -14.09
C VAL A 128 67.78 -43.72 -14.74
N ARG A 129 66.57 -44.18 -15.06
CA ARG A 129 66.33 -45.47 -15.72
C ARG A 129 67.05 -45.57 -17.06
N LYS A 130 67.04 -44.50 -17.87
CA LYS A 130 67.78 -44.43 -19.15
C LYS A 130 69.28 -44.64 -18.92
N LYS A 131 69.88 -43.96 -17.92
CA LYS A 131 71.31 -44.12 -17.60
C LYS A 131 71.63 -45.54 -17.14
N GLU A 132 70.76 -46.16 -16.34
CA GLU A 132 70.94 -47.56 -15.92
C GLU A 132 70.86 -48.54 -17.10
N LEU A 133 69.87 -48.37 -17.97
CA LEU A 133 69.73 -49.15 -19.20
C LEU A 133 70.94 -48.99 -20.12
N GLN A 134 71.43 -47.77 -20.31
CA GLN A 134 72.64 -47.52 -21.10
C GLN A 134 73.86 -48.24 -20.51
N LYS A 135 74.03 -48.23 -19.18
CA LYS A 135 75.10 -49.00 -18.51
C LYS A 135 74.94 -50.50 -18.74
N LYS A 136 73.72 -51.03 -18.65
CA LYS A 136 73.43 -52.45 -18.94
C LYS A 136 73.72 -52.79 -20.39
N MET A 137 73.27 -51.98 -21.35
CA MET A 137 73.56 -52.19 -22.77
C MET A 137 75.07 -52.19 -23.06
N ALA A 138 75.82 -51.25 -22.46
CA ALA A 138 77.27 -51.23 -22.62
C ALA A 138 77.93 -52.51 -22.06
N LYS A 139 77.49 -53.00 -20.90
CA LYS A 139 77.96 -54.27 -20.32
C LYS A 139 77.64 -55.47 -21.20
N TYR A 140 76.44 -55.50 -21.79
CA TYR A 140 75.98 -56.64 -22.58
C TYR A 140 76.45 -56.62 -24.04
N LYS A 141 77.00 -55.51 -24.52
CA LYS A 141 77.46 -55.36 -25.90
C LYS A 141 78.56 -56.36 -26.28
N SER A 142 79.50 -56.63 -25.38
CA SER A 142 80.55 -57.64 -25.62
C SER A 142 79.98 -59.05 -25.75
N PHE A 143 78.93 -59.37 -24.98
CA PHE A 143 78.24 -60.66 -25.08
C PHE A 143 77.41 -60.74 -26.36
N GLU A 144 76.75 -59.66 -26.77
CA GLU A 144 76.03 -59.58 -28.05
C GLU A 144 76.98 -59.79 -29.23
N ASP A 145 78.12 -59.11 -29.24
CA ASP A 145 79.13 -59.24 -30.31
C ASP A 145 79.76 -60.64 -30.33
N PHE A 146 79.98 -61.24 -29.16
CA PHE A 146 80.44 -62.62 -29.04
C PHE A 146 79.39 -63.60 -29.56
N LEU A 147 78.14 -63.48 -29.11
CA LEU A 147 77.05 -64.34 -29.55
C LEU A 147 76.85 -64.22 -31.05
N LYS A 148 76.81 -63.02 -31.64
CA LYS A 148 76.70 -62.85 -33.10
C LYS A 148 77.81 -63.55 -33.86
N LYS A 149 79.07 -63.49 -33.38
CA LYS A 149 80.18 -64.24 -33.99
C LYS A 149 79.96 -65.76 -33.88
N VAL A 150 79.52 -66.21 -32.72
CA VAL A 150 79.25 -67.62 -32.45
C VAL A 150 78.08 -68.14 -33.30
N THR A 151 76.96 -67.42 -33.38
CA THR A 151 75.82 -67.78 -34.24
C THR A 151 76.17 -67.73 -35.73
N ALA A 152 77.04 -66.81 -36.15
CA ALA A 152 77.55 -66.80 -37.53
C ALA A 152 78.45 -68.00 -37.85
N THR A 153 79.02 -68.64 -36.83
CA THR A 153 79.87 -69.84 -36.97
C THR A 153 79.03 -71.13 -36.96
N PHE A 154 77.86 -71.11 -36.31
CA PHE A 154 76.94 -72.24 -36.30
C PHE A 154 76.08 -72.26 -37.58
N THR A 155 76.20 -73.33 -38.37
CA THR A 155 75.22 -73.63 -39.41
C THR A 155 73.87 -74.01 -38.79
N PRO A 156 72.73 -73.78 -39.48
CA PRO A 156 71.39 -73.92 -38.92
C PRO A 156 71.08 -75.30 -38.28
N GLY A 157 71.85 -76.33 -38.63
CA GLY A 157 71.69 -77.70 -38.12
C GLY A 157 72.35 -78.02 -36.78
N PHE A 158 73.21 -77.15 -36.21
CA PHE A 158 73.99 -77.48 -35.01
C PHE A 158 73.19 -77.41 -33.70
N LEU A 159 72.06 -76.71 -33.69
CA LEU A 159 71.24 -76.55 -32.48
C LEU A 159 70.34 -77.73 -32.18
N GLY A 160 70.29 -78.76 -33.04
CA GLY A 160 69.73 -80.07 -32.71
C GLY A 160 68.43 -80.02 -31.94
N TYR A 161 67.59 -79.01 -32.22
CA TYR A 161 66.28 -78.94 -31.61
C TYR A 161 65.45 -79.95 -32.37
N PRO A 162 64.93 -81.00 -31.70
CA PRO A 162 63.83 -81.76 -32.27
C PRO A 162 62.75 -80.74 -32.67
N GLU A 163 61.94 -81.04 -33.68
CA GLU A 163 60.77 -80.23 -34.06
C GLU A 163 59.83 -79.91 -32.87
N ASP A 164 60.05 -80.56 -31.70
CA ASP A 164 59.47 -80.28 -30.38
C ASP A 164 60.49 -79.72 -29.35
N SER A 165 61.18 -78.62 -29.67
CA SER A 165 61.97 -77.88 -28.67
C SER A 165 61.08 -77.37 -27.55
N MET A 166 61.51 -77.53 -26.29
CA MET A 166 60.85 -76.90 -25.11
C MET A 166 60.63 -75.39 -25.32
N VAL A 167 61.55 -74.73 -26.04
CA VAL A 167 61.45 -73.32 -26.40
C VAL A 167 60.29 -73.08 -27.36
N GLU A 168 60.08 -73.95 -28.34
CA GLU A 168 59.00 -73.85 -29.31
C GLU A 168 57.62 -74.13 -28.68
N ALA A 169 57.53 -75.09 -27.75
CA ALA A 169 56.33 -75.32 -26.95
C ALA A 169 55.98 -74.09 -26.08
N LEU A 170 57.00 -73.44 -25.49
CA LEU A 170 56.83 -72.24 -24.66
C LEU A 170 56.42 -71.03 -25.51
N ILE A 171 56.96 -70.90 -26.72
CA ILE A 171 56.53 -69.90 -27.70
C ILE A 171 55.09 -70.14 -28.14
N LYS A 172 54.71 -71.39 -28.47
CA LYS A 172 53.32 -71.74 -28.85
C LYS A 172 52.36 -71.35 -27.73
N ARG A 173 52.62 -71.76 -26.48
CA ARG A 173 51.81 -71.38 -25.31
C ARG A 173 51.71 -69.87 -25.11
N HIS A 174 52.83 -69.16 -25.27
CA HIS A 174 52.83 -67.70 -25.13
C HIS A 174 51.96 -67.03 -26.20
N LYS A 175 52.01 -67.51 -27.45
CA LYS A 175 51.13 -67.04 -28.53
C LYS A 175 49.66 -67.27 -28.19
N THR A 176 49.30 -68.46 -27.71
CA THR A 176 47.91 -68.78 -27.31
C THR A 176 47.43 -67.85 -26.19
N LEU A 177 48.23 -67.67 -25.14
CA LEU A 177 47.90 -66.75 -24.04
C LEU A 177 47.78 -65.29 -24.51
N LEU A 178 48.58 -64.89 -25.50
CA LEU A 178 48.54 -63.55 -26.05
C LEU A 178 47.27 -63.33 -26.89
N GLU A 179 46.88 -64.31 -27.69
CA GLU A 179 45.62 -64.33 -28.45
C GLU A 179 44.40 -64.31 -27.52
N GLU A 180 44.41 -65.13 -26.46
CA GLU A 180 43.38 -65.13 -25.40
C GLU A 180 43.30 -63.78 -24.68
N ASN A 181 44.45 -63.18 -24.34
CA ASN A 181 44.46 -61.87 -23.69
C ASN A 181 43.93 -60.78 -24.63
N GLN A 182 44.28 -60.82 -25.92
CA GLN A 182 43.73 -59.90 -26.91
C GLN A 182 42.21 -60.06 -27.07
N SER A 183 41.68 -61.28 -27.04
CA SER A 183 40.24 -61.52 -27.11
C SER A 183 39.54 -61.00 -25.85
N LEU A 184 40.12 -61.23 -24.66
CA LEU A 184 39.62 -60.67 -23.40
C LEU A 184 39.62 -59.15 -23.39
N MET A 185 40.68 -58.51 -23.88
CA MET A 185 40.77 -57.06 -23.98
C MET A 185 39.72 -56.49 -24.94
N LYS A 186 39.47 -57.15 -26.07
CA LYS A 186 38.38 -56.77 -27.00
C LYS A 186 37.01 -56.89 -26.31
N ASN A 187 36.76 -57.99 -25.61
CA ASN A 187 35.50 -58.19 -24.88
C ASN A 187 35.30 -57.14 -23.79
N LEU A 188 36.36 -56.80 -23.05
CA LEU A 188 36.32 -55.75 -22.03
C LEU A 188 35.99 -54.39 -22.66
N SER A 189 36.60 -54.06 -23.80
CA SER A 189 36.30 -52.83 -24.54
C SER A 189 34.83 -52.78 -24.99
N ILE A 190 34.27 -53.88 -25.47
CA ILE A 190 32.85 -53.95 -25.87
C ILE A 190 31.94 -53.76 -24.66
N GLN A 191 32.26 -54.40 -23.53
CA GLN A 191 31.50 -54.23 -22.29
C GLN A 191 31.57 -52.78 -21.77
N GLN A 192 32.72 -52.11 -21.89
CA GLN A 192 32.83 -50.70 -21.56
C GLN A 192 31.95 -49.82 -22.45
N CYS A 193 31.92 -50.06 -23.76
CA CYS A 193 31.00 -49.35 -24.65
C CYS A 193 29.53 -49.52 -24.24
N HIS A 194 29.10 -50.74 -23.90
CA HIS A 194 27.74 -50.98 -23.41
C HIS A 194 27.44 -50.30 -22.08
N ILE A 195 28.41 -50.25 -21.16
CA ILE A 195 28.26 -49.49 -19.91
C ILE A 195 28.09 -47.99 -20.21
N GLU A 196 28.86 -47.44 -21.14
CA GLU A 196 28.73 -46.03 -21.54
C GLU A 196 27.39 -45.74 -22.22
N GLU A 197 26.89 -46.63 -23.08
CA GLU A 197 25.57 -46.53 -23.71
C GLU A 197 24.45 -46.53 -22.67
N THR A 198 24.43 -47.52 -21.79
CA THR A 198 23.43 -47.61 -20.71
C THR A 198 23.49 -46.40 -19.76
N GLN A 199 24.69 -45.88 -19.47
CA GLN A 199 24.83 -44.64 -18.68
C GLN A 199 24.25 -43.43 -19.41
N LYS A 200 24.42 -43.32 -20.73
CA LYS A 200 23.82 -42.24 -21.54
C LYS A 200 22.29 -42.34 -21.53
N GLU A 201 21.73 -43.53 -21.74
CA GLU A 201 20.29 -43.77 -21.69
C GLU A 201 19.70 -43.41 -20.31
N LEU A 202 20.35 -43.82 -19.23
CA LEU A 202 19.97 -43.43 -17.87
C LEU A 202 20.05 -41.91 -17.65
N GLY A 203 21.03 -41.25 -18.25
CA GLY A 203 21.17 -39.79 -18.24
C GLY A 203 19.98 -39.10 -18.90
N ILE A 204 19.60 -39.53 -20.11
CA ILE A 204 18.45 -39.01 -20.86
C ILE A 204 17.16 -39.21 -20.05
N LEU A 205 16.93 -40.43 -19.54
CA LEU A 205 15.73 -40.74 -18.76
C LEU A 205 15.62 -39.89 -17.49
N ARG A 206 16.76 -39.60 -16.84
CA ARG A 206 16.81 -38.71 -15.68
C ARG A 206 16.48 -37.27 -16.06
N GLU A 207 16.98 -36.77 -17.18
CA GLU A 207 16.66 -35.42 -17.66
C GLU A 207 15.18 -35.27 -18.03
N GLU A 208 14.59 -36.28 -18.69
CA GLU A 208 13.16 -36.33 -18.96
C GLU A 208 12.33 -36.34 -17.68
N TYR A 209 12.70 -37.16 -16.70
CA TYR A 209 12.04 -37.20 -15.39
C TYR A 209 12.14 -35.85 -14.66
N ASN A 210 13.31 -35.22 -14.68
CA ASN A 210 13.48 -33.89 -14.07
C ASN A 210 12.61 -32.85 -14.79
N THR A 211 12.59 -32.88 -16.12
CA THR A 211 11.78 -31.96 -16.94
C THR A 211 10.29 -32.10 -16.64
N THR A 212 9.78 -33.33 -16.62
CA THR A 212 8.38 -33.60 -16.27
C THR A 212 8.05 -33.18 -14.84
N THR A 213 8.96 -33.43 -13.89
CA THR A 213 8.84 -32.95 -12.51
C THR A 213 8.74 -31.43 -12.44
N PHE A 214 9.59 -30.69 -13.17
CA PHE A 214 9.51 -29.23 -13.24
C PHE A 214 8.18 -28.73 -13.82
N VAL A 215 7.69 -29.36 -14.89
CA VAL A 215 6.38 -29.01 -15.47
C VAL A 215 5.25 -29.23 -14.46
N LEU A 216 5.26 -30.35 -13.74
CA LEU A 216 4.26 -30.65 -12.71
C LEU A 216 4.35 -29.68 -11.53
N LEU A 217 5.56 -29.34 -11.06
CA LEU A 217 5.77 -28.32 -10.01
C LEU A 217 5.26 -26.94 -10.47
N GLY A 218 5.49 -26.59 -11.73
CA GLY A 218 4.94 -25.38 -12.35
C GLY A 218 3.41 -25.38 -12.30
N LYS A 219 2.78 -26.52 -12.63
CA LYS A 219 1.32 -26.66 -12.58
C LYS A 219 0.76 -26.56 -11.16
N ILE A 220 1.44 -27.17 -10.18
CA ILE A 220 1.08 -27.07 -8.76
C ILE A 220 1.12 -25.60 -8.31
N SER A 221 2.17 -24.87 -8.69
CA SER A 221 2.35 -23.46 -8.35
C SER A 221 1.25 -22.58 -8.97
N GLU A 222 0.89 -22.83 -10.23
CA GLU A 222 -0.21 -22.14 -10.92
C GLU A 222 -1.56 -22.37 -10.20
N LEU A 223 -1.84 -23.62 -9.84
CA LEU A 223 -3.07 -23.97 -9.11
C LEU A 223 -3.10 -23.36 -7.71
N GLN A 224 -1.96 -23.31 -7.01
CA GLN A 224 -1.84 -22.68 -5.70
C GLN A 224 -2.06 -21.16 -5.76
N SER A 225 -1.54 -20.51 -6.80
CA SER A 225 -1.80 -19.08 -7.07
C SER A 225 -3.29 -18.83 -7.32
N LYS A 226 -3.92 -19.64 -8.19
CA LYS A 226 -5.37 -19.56 -8.46
C LYS A 226 -6.20 -19.76 -7.20
N LYS A 227 -5.86 -20.74 -6.36
CA LYS A 227 -6.52 -20.97 -5.07
C LYS A 227 -6.40 -19.76 -4.15
N SER A 228 -5.21 -19.16 -4.06
CA SER A 228 -4.96 -17.98 -3.21
C SER A 228 -5.77 -16.77 -3.67
N ALA A 229 -5.82 -16.51 -4.99
CA ALA A 229 -6.62 -15.43 -5.57
C ALA A 229 -8.13 -15.63 -5.33
N LEU A 230 -8.64 -16.85 -5.45
CA LEU A 230 -10.04 -17.16 -5.13
C LEU A 230 -10.33 -17.00 -3.63
N GLN A 231 -9.40 -17.38 -2.77
CA GLN A 231 -9.54 -17.23 -1.33
C GLN A 231 -9.55 -15.75 -0.91
N GLU A 232 -8.73 -14.91 -1.54
CA GLU A 232 -8.74 -13.46 -1.34
C GLU A 232 -10.08 -12.84 -1.78
N LYS A 233 -10.57 -13.19 -2.98
CA LYS A 233 -11.90 -12.77 -3.44
C LYS A 233 -13.01 -13.19 -2.48
N LYS A 234 -12.96 -14.42 -1.96
CA LYS A 234 -13.91 -14.89 -0.94
C LYS A 234 -13.85 -14.02 0.31
N LYS A 235 -12.65 -13.72 0.82
CA LYS A 235 -12.48 -12.85 2.00
C LYS A 235 -13.07 -11.46 1.77
N HIS A 236 -12.82 -10.86 0.60
CA HIS A 236 -13.39 -9.56 0.24
C HIS A 236 -14.93 -9.58 0.23
N LEU A 237 -15.53 -10.60 -0.39
CA LEU A 237 -17.00 -10.73 -0.43
C LEU A 237 -17.59 -10.95 0.96
N CYS A 238 -16.98 -11.80 1.80
CA CYS A 238 -17.42 -11.97 3.19
C CYS A 238 -17.34 -10.66 3.97
N HIS A 239 -16.27 -9.88 3.79
CA HIS A 239 -16.15 -8.58 4.46
C HIS A 239 -17.24 -7.60 3.98
N HIS A 240 -17.53 -7.57 2.67
CA HIS A 240 -18.62 -6.76 2.13
C HIS A 240 -19.98 -7.15 2.71
N ILE A 241 -20.30 -8.45 2.75
CA ILE A 241 -21.56 -8.95 3.31
C ILE A 241 -21.68 -8.56 4.79
N ASN A 242 -20.62 -8.76 5.59
CA ASN A 242 -20.64 -8.38 7.00
C ASN A 242 -20.86 -6.87 7.21
N ASN A 243 -20.29 -6.04 6.34
CA ASN A 243 -20.50 -4.59 6.42
C ASN A 243 -21.95 -4.23 6.12
N GLU A 244 -22.56 -4.84 5.10
CA GLU A 244 -23.98 -4.66 4.77
C GLU A 244 -24.90 -5.16 5.89
N GLU A 245 -24.62 -6.32 6.48
CA GLU A 245 -25.35 -6.84 7.63
C GLU A 245 -25.29 -5.87 8.82
N CYS A 246 -24.12 -5.30 9.11
CA CYS A 246 -23.96 -4.29 10.16
C CYS A 246 -24.81 -3.04 9.89
N LEU A 247 -24.88 -2.57 8.64
CA LEU A 247 -25.73 -1.43 8.26
C LEU A 247 -27.23 -1.75 8.43
N ILE A 248 -27.66 -2.96 8.07
CA ILE A 248 -29.04 -3.40 8.27
C ILE A 248 -29.36 -3.46 9.77
N ASP A 249 -28.43 -3.98 10.58
CA ASP A 249 -28.58 -4.04 12.02
C ASP A 249 -28.68 -2.66 12.67
N GLN A 250 -27.87 -1.70 12.22
CA GLN A 250 -27.97 -0.30 12.66
C GLN A 250 -29.34 0.29 12.33
N LYS A 251 -29.80 0.16 11.08
CA LYS A 251 -31.14 0.65 10.68
C LYS A 251 -32.26 0.00 11.48
N ARG A 252 -32.16 -1.30 11.75
CA ARG A 252 -33.11 -2.03 12.57
C ARG A 252 -33.14 -1.50 14.00
N GLN A 253 -31.98 -1.27 14.60
CA GLN A 253 -31.88 -0.68 15.95
C GLN A 253 -32.47 0.74 16.00
N ASP A 254 -32.20 1.58 15.00
CA ASP A 254 -32.76 2.92 14.93
C ASP A 254 -34.29 2.91 14.79
N LEU A 255 -34.84 1.99 13.98
CA LEU A 255 -36.29 1.78 13.89
C LEU A 255 -36.89 1.33 15.23
N SER A 256 -36.24 0.39 15.93
CA SER A 256 -36.68 -0.04 17.26
C SER A 256 -36.66 1.11 18.27
N ARG A 257 -35.63 1.96 18.25
CA ARG A 257 -35.55 3.16 19.09
C ARG A 257 -36.66 4.16 18.78
N MET A 258 -36.93 4.42 17.50
CA MET A 258 -38.03 5.29 17.07
C MET A 258 -39.39 4.73 17.53
N MET A 259 -39.63 3.43 17.36
CA MET A 259 -40.86 2.79 17.80
C MET A 259 -41.05 2.91 19.32
N LEU A 260 -39.98 2.69 20.10
CA LEU A 260 -40.02 2.85 21.55
C LEU A 260 -40.32 4.31 21.95
N ALA A 261 -39.69 5.29 21.31
CA ALA A 261 -39.95 6.70 21.56
C ALA A 261 -41.40 7.08 21.24
N ILE A 262 -41.97 6.57 20.14
CA ILE A 262 -43.38 6.79 19.79
C ILE A 262 -44.31 6.16 20.83
N ASN A 263 -44.03 4.93 21.27
CA ASN A 263 -44.82 4.28 22.33
C ASN A 263 -44.77 5.10 23.63
N ASN A 264 -43.58 5.52 24.07
CA ASN A 264 -43.43 6.35 25.27
C ASN A 264 -44.17 7.69 25.14
N MET A 265 -44.14 8.33 23.97
CA MET A 265 -44.88 9.57 23.72
C MET A 265 -46.39 9.34 23.68
N ALA A 266 -46.85 8.21 23.13
CA ALA A 266 -48.27 7.84 23.10
C ALA A 266 -48.82 7.61 24.52
N GLU A 267 -48.01 7.02 25.41
CA GLU A 267 -48.35 6.89 26.84
C GLU A 267 -48.54 8.26 27.50
N LEU A 268 -47.62 9.21 27.25
CA LEU A 268 -47.69 10.57 27.82
C LEU A 268 -48.82 11.43 27.23
N CYS A 269 -49.22 11.14 26.00
CA CYS A 269 -50.24 11.88 25.26
C CYS A 269 -51.56 11.11 25.16
N TYR A 270 -51.80 10.15 26.06
CA TYR A 270 -52.95 9.26 26.00
C TYR A 270 -54.28 10.01 26.01
N MET A 271 -55.17 9.63 25.09
CA MET A 271 -56.52 10.16 24.98
C MET A 271 -57.53 9.00 25.07
N PRO A 272 -58.50 9.02 26.00
CA PRO A 272 -59.38 7.87 26.28
C PRO A 272 -60.23 7.38 25.10
N HIS A 273 -60.56 8.25 24.14
CA HIS A 273 -61.43 7.91 23.01
C HIS A 273 -60.74 7.08 21.91
N TYR A 274 -59.41 6.95 21.98
CA TYR A 274 -58.62 6.17 21.04
C TYR A 274 -58.46 4.68 21.42
N GLY A 275 -58.96 4.26 22.59
CA GLY A 275 -58.93 2.87 23.07
C GLY A 275 -57.65 2.46 23.84
N PRO A 276 -57.47 1.18 24.18
CA PRO A 276 -56.28 0.69 24.90
C PRO A 276 -55.00 0.77 24.06
N LEU A 277 -53.88 1.17 24.67
CA LEU A 277 -52.60 1.41 23.98
C LEU A 277 -51.98 0.18 23.30
N ASP A 278 -52.18 -1.01 23.87
CA ASP A 278 -51.52 -2.25 23.41
C ASP A 278 -52.07 -2.75 22.07
N ASN A 279 -53.34 -2.45 21.77
CA ASN A 279 -54.02 -2.91 20.56
C ASN A 279 -54.01 -1.87 19.42
N MET A 280 -53.33 -0.74 19.63
CA MET A 280 -53.38 0.42 18.75
C MET A 280 -52.29 0.36 17.67
N THR A 281 -52.65 0.69 16.42
CA THR A 281 -51.67 0.75 15.31
C THR A 281 -50.74 1.96 15.45
N LEU A 282 -49.54 1.90 14.85
CA LEU A 282 -48.55 2.97 14.89
C LEU A 282 -49.11 4.33 14.40
N TRP A 283 -49.86 4.30 13.31
CA TRP A 283 -50.50 5.49 12.74
C TRP A 283 -51.48 6.11 13.71
N SER A 284 -52.33 5.29 14.32
CA SER A 284 -53.29 5.76 15.32
C SER A 284 -52.56 6.36 16.54
N LYS A 285 -51.42 5.80 16.98
CA LYS A 285 -50.60 6.38 18.06
C LYS A 285 -50.05 7.76 17.67
N LEU A 286 -49.58 7.94 16.43
CA LEU A 286 -49.09 9.22 15.94
C LEU A 286 -50.19 10.28 15.82
N ASP A 287 -51.36 9.90 15.29
CA ASP A 287 -52.52 10.80 15.19
C ASP A 287 -52.97 11.28 16.57
N MET A 288 -53.01 10.36 17.56
CA MET A 288 -53.33 10.69 18.94
C MET A 288 -52.30 11.64 19.56
N ILE A 289 -51.00 11.39 19.37
CA ILE A 289 -49.93 12.27 19.83
C ILE A 289 -50.10 13.67 19.20
N GLN A 290 -50.37 13.73 17.90
CA GLN A 290 -50.57 14.99 17.18
C GLN A 290 -51.79 15.76 17.71
N GLU A 291 -52.94 15.09 17.88
CA GLU A 291 -54.15 15.72 18.42
C GLU A 291 -53.91 16.23 19.85
N SER A 292 -53.26 15.44 20.70
CA SER A 292 -52.91 15.82 22.07
C SER A 292 -52.00 17.05 22.11
N ILE A 293 -51.00 17.12 21.23
CA ILE A 293 -50.10 18.28 21.12
C ILE A 293 -50.86 19.51 20.64
N LEU A 294 -51.69 19.39 19.59
CA LEU A 294 -52.48 20.51 19.07
C LEU A 294 -53.46 21.04 20.12
N ARG A 295 -54.12 20.15 20.86
CA ARG A 295 -55.01 20.52 21.97
C ARG A 295 -54.26 21.21 23.10
N LYS A 296 -53.10 20.68 23.53
CA LYS A 296 -52.25 21.31 24.54
C LYS A 296 -51.74 22.68 24.07
N LYS A 297 -51.38 22.83 22.80
CA LYS A 297 -50.97 24.11 22.21
C LYS A 297 -52.11 25.12 22.23
N GLN A 298 -53.30 24.72 21.80
CA GLN A 298 -54.49 25.57 21.83
C GLN A 298 -54.80 26.01 23.27
N ILE A 299 -54.75 25.10 24.25
CA ILE A 299 -54.92 25.44 25.67
C ILE A 299 -53.85 26.45 26.13
N VAL A 300 -52.59 26.30 25.71
CA VAL A 300 -51.52 27.26 26.04
C VAL A 300 -51.74 28.62 25.38
N GLU A 301 -52.21 28.67 24.14
CA GLU A 301 -52.54 29.92 23.44
C GLU A 301 -53.74 30.63 24.08
N GLU A 302 -54.80 29.88 24.42
CA GLU A 302 -55.98 30.39 25.12
C GLU A 302 -55.62 30.86 26.55
N THR A 303 -54.80 30.12 27.30
CA THR A 303 -54.34 30.55 28.62
C THR A 303 -53.41 31.75 28.56
N LYS A 304 -52.55 31.87 27.54
CA LYS A 304 -51.75 33.09 27.31
C LYS A 304 -52.62 34.28 26.93
N ALA A 305 -53.67 34.07 26.12
CA ALA A 305 -54.64 35.12 25.79
C ALA A 305 -55.38 35.58 27.05
N LEU A 306 -55.84 34.65 27.89
CA LEU A 306 -56.46 34.95 29.18
C LEU A 306 -55.51 35.65 30.16
N GLN A 307 -54.22 35.28 30.21
CA GLN A 307 -53.22 35.97 31.01
C GLN A 307 -52.93 37.40 30.48
N SER A 308 -52.96 37.61 29.17
CA SER A 308 -52.86 38.95 28.58
C SER A 308 -54.11 39.81 28.82
N GLU A 309 -55.29 39.19 28.89
CA GLU A 309 -56.53 39.85 29.33
C GLU A 309 -56.57 40.12 30.84
N GLU A 310 -55.98 39.27 31.67
CA GLU A 310 -55.82 39.52 33.11
C GLU A 310 -54.79 40.62 33.39
N LEU A 311 -53.71 40.75 32.61
CA LEU A 311 -52.77 41.89 32.72
C LEU A 311 -53.44 43.23 32.35
N THR A 312 -54.39 43.23 31.41
CA THR A 312 -55.17 44.44 31.05
C THR A 312 -56.32 44.71 32.03
N ARG A 313 -56.98 43.69 32.58
CA ARG A 313 -57.99 43.83 33.66
C ARG A 313 -57.37 44.20 35.01
N SER A 314 -56.18 43.68 35.35
CA SER A 314 -55.46 44.02 36.59
C SER A 314 -54.94 45.47 36.56
N SER A 315 -54.52 45.98 35.39
CA SER A 315 -54.29 47.43 35.20
C SER A 315 -55.56 48.28 35.33
N SER A 316 -56.73 47.71 35.06
CA SER A 316 -58.03 48.40 35.15
C SER A 316 -58.66 48.34 36.56
N GLN A 317 -58.41 47.27 37.33
CA GLN A 317 -58.90 47.08 38.70
C GLN A 317 -58.08 47.87 39.74
N LEU A 318 -56.78 48.08 39.51
CA LEU A 318 -55.92 48.97 40.33
C LEU A 318 -56.34 50.45 40.28
N LEU A 319 -57.15 50.85 39.28
CA LEU A 319 -57.74 52.19 39.21
C LEU A 319 -59.12 52.29 39.89
N ARG A 320 -59.72 51.18 40.36
CA ARG A 320 -61.08 51.15 40.91
C ARG A 320 -61.16 50.76 42.40
N GLU A 321 -60.17 50.07 42.95
CA GLU A 321 -60.06 49.72 44.38
C GLU A 321 -59.37 50.81 45.23
N LYS A 322 -59.80 52.07 45.10
CA LYS A 322 -59.39 53.17 46.00
C LYS A 322 -60.55 53.95 46.61
N SER A 323 -61.77 53.43 46.53
CA SER A 323 -62.93 54.08 47.14
C SER A 323 -63.90 53.06 47.77
N SER A 324 -64.06 53.19 49.10
CA SER A 324 -65.08 52.61 50.00
C SER A 324 -65.06 51.08 50.21
N SER A 325 -65.07 50.51 51.43
CA SER A 325 -65.22 51.06 52.79
C SER A 325 -65.07 49.94 53.85
N THR A 326 -64.32 50.21 54.91
CA THR A 326 -64.52 49.91 56.36
C THR A 326 -65.38 48.75 56.90
N LEU A 327 -64.76 47.99 57.84
CA LEU A 327 -65.25 47.43 59.15
C LEU A 327 -66.35 46.32 59.12
N SER A 328 -66.39 45.24 59.92
CA SER A 328 -65.75 44.81 61.19
C SER A 328 -66.11 43.31 61.47
N GLY A 329 -65.32 42.61 62.29
CA GLY A 329 -65.73 41.44 63.11
C GLY A 329 -65.17 40.06 62.68
N GLU A 330 -63.99 39.64 63.17
CA GLU A 330 -63.82 38.65 64.26
C GLU A 330 -64.37 37.25 63.94
N GLN A 331 -63.55 36.25 63.57
CA GLN A 331 -62.87 35.22 64.40
C GLN A 331 -62.51 34.09 63.40
N LEU A 332 -61.41 33.34 63.38
CA LEU A 332 -60.63 32.66 64.42
C LEU A 332 -59.29 32.18 63.82
N LYS A 333 -58.20 32.47 64.55
CA LYS A 333 -56.98 31.67 64.78
C LYS A 333 -57.07 30.19 64.32
N LYS A 334 -56.11 29.65 63.57
CA LYS A 334 -54.84 28.95 63.96
C LYS A 334 -54.56 28.01 62.76
N GLN A 335 -53.35 27.66 62.30
CA GLN A 335 -52.03 27.37 62.87
C GLN A 335 -51.08 27.42 61.64
N ILE A 336 -49.98 28.17 61.62
CA ILE A 336 -48.63 27.76 62.07
C ILE A 336 -48.34 26.31 61.61
N SER A 337 -47.43 26.04 60.69
CA SER A 337 -46.00 26.06 60.99
C SER A 337 -45.23 25.43 59.85
N PHE A 338 -44.00 25.93 59.63
CA PHE A 338 -42.78 25.15 59.41
C PHE A 338 -42.74 24.19 58.20
N ALA A 339 -41.69 24.09 57.42
CA ALA A 339 -40.34 24.63 57.38
C ALA A 339 -39.86 24.33 55.94
N SER A 340 -39.07 25.17 55.28
CA SER A 340 -37.61 25.07 55.34
C SER A 340 -37.16 23.60 55.48
N LYS A 341 -36.40 23.02 54.58
CA LYS A 341 -35.18 23.55 53.97
C LYS A 341 -34.54 22.38 53.25
N ASP A 342 -33.56 22.70 52.40
CA ASP A 342 -32.37 21.88 52.17
C ASP A 342 -32.60 20.58 51.38
N LYS A 343 -31.72 20.15 50.48
CA LYS A 343 -30.34 20.53 50.15
C LYS A 343 -29.97 19.79 48.85
N LEU A 344 -29.24 20.48 47.98
CA LEU A 344 -27.85 20.19 47.55
C LEU A 344 -27.65 18.93 46.70
N GLU A 345 -27.00 19.21 45.56
CA GLU A 345 -25.87 18.45 44.97
C GLU A 345 -26.16 16.98 44.60
N ASP A 346 -25.68 16.45 43.49
CA ASP A 346 -24.25 16.31 43.23
C ASP A 346 -24.05 15.62 41.86
N LYS A 347 -22.91 15.95 41.21
CA LYS A 347 -22.14 15.17 40.20
C LYS A 347 -22.83 14.64 38.93
N GLY A 348 -22.28 14.80 37.73
CA GLY A 348 -20.87 14.90 37.36
C GLY A 348 -20.28 13.52 37.06
N GLY A 349 -20.06 13.20 35.78
CA GLY A 349 -19.31 12.04 35.27
C GLY A 349 -19.86 11.62 33.90
N LYS A 350 -19.28 11.99 32.74
CA LYS A 350 -18.02 11.52 32.11
C LYS A 350 -17.85 9.99 32.10
N ALA A 351 -17.99 9.40 30.92
CA ALA A 351 -16.92 8.70 30.18
C ALA A 351 -17.32 8.63 28.70
#